data_AF-A0A1I2IZ77-F1
#
_entry.id   AF-A0A1I2IZ77-F1
#
_cell.length_a   1.000
_cell.length_b   1.000
_cell.length_c   1.000
_cell.angle_alpha   90.00
_cell.angle_beta   90.00
_cell.angle_gamma   90.00
#
_symmetry.space_group_name_H-M   'P 1'
#
loop_
_entity.id
_entity.type
_entity.pdbx_description
1 polymer ?
#
loop_
_entity_poly.entity_id
_entity_poly.type
_entity_poly.pdbx_seq_one_letter_code
_entity_poly.pdbx_strand_id
1 'polypeptide(L)'
;MYNFSQTYIPMWSHLKGSDRFKEEIDWWQKQGWISPEQANLFIDSYELNQAPPWYKQSGVWIKAVSILIVVMGIFLLISANWQNLPMPMQVLAGLLPLGIAYGLAIWHYQKNNINGAHLSMIFASLMLGANIALQAQIFHISAYFPDGILWWIIGTMPVIFFFRSTFLAIVFQALFLMWLFFQNEYFQFSLWSPILLIAFAYFVYRHPHWLDLLFMLGSFYMFLVNLIIAVEEKRLERIYDFELMPLFFGAYILLFLTIFNFVKQDYSGRFAGSLQTALLTVLVFFFYIFTFKDATEAIVREIATKGVPASFYAMIIIAVVLYWQQPKQAKMNVAFGIIALVFIPALLLSLVKVSDTQVYTDILFMLMNVLFFAYCVWKIYYGIKQKEKGDFMRGIFYLLVWLIGRYIILFEDYLTTSIIFILAGVGLYYLNNYWNKRIAH
;
A
#
# COMPACT_ATOMS: atom_id res chain seq x y z
N MET A 1 50.41 2.27 -10.76
CA MET A 1 49.60 1.25 -11.46
C MET A 1 48.26 1.14 -10.74
N TYR A 2 47.24 1.86 -11.22
CA TYR A 2 45.87 1.71 -10.72
C TYR A 2 45.19 0.60 -11.52
N ASN A 3 44.84 -0.48 -10.83
CA ASN A 3 44.19 -1.65 -11.41
C ASN A 3 42.70 -1.35 -11.58
N PHE A 4 42.30 -0.86 -12.75
CA PHE A 4 40.89 -0.76 -13.13
C PHE A 4 40.40 -2.15 -13.55
N SER A 5 40.07 -3.01 -12.58
CA SER A 5 39.12 -4.09 -12.85
C SER A 5 37.72 -3.46 -12.93
N GLN A 6 37.41 -2.81 -14.06
CA GLN A 6 36.03 -2.47 -14.38
C GLN A 6 35.26 -3.79 -14.51
N THR A 7 34.45 -4.11 -13.52
CA THR A 7 33.40 -5.12 -13.64
C THR A 7 32.49 -4.63 -14.77
N TYR A 8 32.67 -5.16 -15.97
CA TYR A 8 31.83 -4.84 -17.12
C TYR A 8 30.42 -5.30 -16.77
N ILE A 9 29.55 -4.35 -16.42
CA ILE A 9 28.12 -4.59 -16.28
C ILE A 9 27.57 -4.53 -17.72
N PRO A 10 27.07 -5.64 -18.29
CA PRO A 10 26.58 -5.61 -19.66
C PRO A 10 25.50 -4.53 -19.79
N MET A 11 25.54 -3.79 -20.91
CA MET A 11 24.59 -2.72 -21.24
C MET A 11 23.12 -3.18 -21.12
N TRP A 12 22.88 -4.48 -21.24
CA TRP A 12 21.57 -5.13 -21.17
C TRP A 12 21.41 -6.03 -19.94
N SER A 13 21.89 -5.61 -18.77
CA SER A 13 21.77 -6.36 -17.51
C SER A 13 20.34 -6.78 -17.12
N HIS A 14 19.32 -6.12 -17.69
CA HIS A 14 17.91 -6.47 -17.51
C HIS A 14 17.46 -7.71 -18.31
N LEU A 15 18.26 -8.19 -19.28
CA LEU A 15 17.99 -9.42 -20.04
C LEU A 15 18.41 -10.68 -19.28
N LYS A 16 19.04 -10.53 -18.11
CA LYS A 16 19.54 -11.64 -17.30
C LYS A 16 18.39 -12.56 -16.85
N GLY A 17 18.45 -13.85 -17.22
CA GLY A 17 17.39 -14.83 -16.95
C GLY A 17 16.06 -14.61 -17.70
N SER A 18 16.06 -13.88 -18.83
CA SER A 18 14.85 -13.62 -19.63
C SER A 18 14.49 -14.81 -20.54
N ASP A 19 13.33 -15.43 -20.32
CA ASP A 19 12.79 -16.49 -21.19
C ASP A 19 12.60 -15.99 -22.64
N ARG A 20 12.13 -14.75 -22.80
CA ARG A 20 11.91 -14.16 -24.13
C ARG A 20 13.22 -13.99 -24.90
N PHE A 21 14.30 -13.61 -24.22
CA PHE A 21 15.61 -13.49 -24.87
C PHE A 21 16.18 -14.86 -25.23
N LYS A 22 15.90 -15.89 -24.43
CA LYS A 22 16.24 -17.28 -24.74
C LYS A 22 15.51 -17.78 -25.98
N GLU A 23 14.21 -17.51 -26.11
CA GLU A 23 13.43 -17.81 -27.33
C GLU A 23 13.96 -17.08 -28.56
N GLU A 24 14.43 -15.85 -28.40
CA GLU A 24 15.00 -15.03 -29.48
C GLU A 24 16.37 -15.57 -29.93
N ILE A 25 17.21 -16.01 -28.99
CA ILE A 25 18.47 -16.71 -29.27
C ILE A 25 18.20 -18.05 -29.98
N ASP A 26 17.23 -18.84 -29.52
CA ASP A 26 16.83 -20.09 -30.17
C ASP A 26 16.33 -19.84 -31.60
N TRP A 27 15.60 -18.74 -31.81
CA TRP A 27 15.16 -18.34 -33.13
C TRP A 27 16.33 -17.91 -34.02
N TRP A 28 17.29 -17.10 -33.53
CA TRP A 28 18.50 -16.73 -34.25
C TRP A 28 19.36 -17.94 -34.62
N GLN A 29 19.45 -18.92 -33.73
CA GLN A 29 20.15 -20.18 -34.01
C GLN A 29 19.44 -20.99 -35.11
N LYS A 30 18.10 -21.08 -35.07
CA LYS A 30 17.31 -21.72 -36.13
C LYS A 30 17.42 -21.02 -37.49
N GLN A 31 17.58 -19.70 -37.50
CA GLN A 31 17.81 -18.91 -38.72
C GLN A 31 19.27 -18.97 -39.22
N GLY A 32 20.17 -19.59 -38.46
CA GLY A 32 21.60 -19.67 -38.81
C GLY A 32 22.36 -18.35 -38.67
N TRP A 33 21.82 -17.37 -37.95
CA TRP A 33 22.47 -16.07 -37.74
C TRP A 33 23.58 -16.14 -36.70
N ILE A 34 23.51 -17.13 -35.81
CA ILE A 34 24.52 -17.40 -34.77
C ILE A 34 24.84 -18.90 -34.73
N SER A 35 26.09 -19.24 -34.39
CA SER A 35 26.50 -20.63 -34.19
C SER A 35 25.98 -21.18 -32.84
N PRO A 36 25.89 -22.52 -32.67
CA PRO A 36 25.54 -23.13 -31.39
C PRO A 36 26.48 -22.71 -30.24
N GLU A 37 27.75 -22.49 -30.54
CA GLU A 37 28.75 -22.03 -29.55
C GLU A 37 28.51 -20.58 -29.14
N GLN A 38 28.11 -19.71 -30.08
CA GLN A 38 27.73 -18.32 -29.79
C GLN A 38 26.43 -18.24 -28.99
N ALA A 39 25.45 -19.09 -29.30
CA ALA A 39 24.21 -19.20 -28.53
C ALA A 39 24.48 -19.56 -27.06
N ASN A 40 25.33 -20.58 -26.83
CA ASN A 40 25.74 -20.97 -25.47
C ASN A 40 26.50 -19.86 -24.74
N LEU A 41 27.37 -19.12 -25.43
CA LEU A 41 28.04 -17.95 -24.86
C LEU A 41 27.06 -16.87 -24.39
N PHE A 42 25.99 -16.59 -25.15
CA PHE A 42 24.96 -15.64 -24.73
C PHE A 42 24.13 -16.17 -23.55
N ILE A 43 23.79 -17.46 -23.56
CA ILE A 43 23.07 -18.12 -22.48
C ILE A 43 23.85 -18.03 -21.16
N ASP A 44 25.17 -18.27 -21.19
CA ASP A 44 26.01 -18.19 -20.00
C ASP A 44 26.28 -16.74 -19.58
N SER A 45 26.57 -15.85 -20.53
CA SER A 45 26.86 -14.42 -20.24
C SER A 45 25.69 -13.69 -19.59
N TYR A 46 24.46 -14.07 -19.94
CA TYR A 46 23.23 -13.51 -19.37
C TYR A 46 22.58 -14.45 -18.33
N GLU A 47 23.27 -15.51 -17.88
CA GLU A 47 22.77 -16.50 -16.91
C GLU A 47 21.34 -17.00 -17.24
N LEU A 48 21.03 -17.21 -18.52
CA LEU A 48 19.69 -17.56 -19.01
C LEU A 48 19.21 -18.95 -18.58
N ASN A 49 20.11 -19.78 -18.06
CA ASN A 49 19.79 -21.08 -17.47
C ASN A 49 19.50 -21.02 -15.96
N GLN A 50 19.76 -19.88 -15.31
CA GLN A 50 19.40 -19.67 -13.91
C GLN A 50 18.01 -19.03 -13.84
N ALA A 51 17.24 -19.39 -12.81
CA ALA A 51 16.01 -18.67 -12.50
C ALA A 51 16.36 -17.17 -12.37
N PRO A 52 15.63 -16.27 -13.05
CA PRO A 52 16.02 -14.89 -13.17
C PRO A 52 16.30 -14.24 -11.81
N PRO A 53 17.20 -13.24 -11.71
CA PRO A 53 17.63 -12.64 -10.44
C PRO A 53 16.48 -12.18 -9.53
N TRP A 54 15.35 -11.81 -10.13
CA TRP A 54 14.15 -11.38 -9.42
C TRP A 54 13.39 -12.53 -8.73
N TYR A 55 13.62 -13.80 -9.13
CA TYR A 55 13.05 -15.01 -8.52
C TYR A 55 13.63 -15.26 -7.13
N LYS A 56 14.96 -15.12 -6.97
CA LYS A 56 15.65 -15.13 -5.66
C LYS A 56 15.17 -14.01 -4.73
N GLN A 57 14.81 -12.85 -5.29
CA GLN A 57 14.25 -11.73 -4.51
C GLN A 57 12.82 -11.99 -4.01
N SER A 58 12.01 -12.84 -4.65
CA SER A 58 10.67 -13.18 -4.15
C SER A 58 10.72 -13.88 -2.80
N GLY A 59 11.73 -14.72 -2.63
CA GLY A 59 12.02 -15.34 -1.35
C GLY A 59 12.33 -14.31 -0.26
N VAL A 60 12.96 -13.19 -0.60
CA VAL A 60 13.26 -12.11 0.36
C VAL A 60 11.99 -11.41 0.82
N TRP A 61 11.06 -11.11 -0.08
CA TRP A 61 9.79 -10.46 0.28
C TRP A 61 8.91 -11.35 1.13
N ILE A 62 8.79 -12.64 0.79
CA ILE A 62 8.04 -13.57 1.61
C ILE A 62 8.67 -13.73 3.00
N LYS A 63 10.00 -13.70 3.11
CA LYS A 63 10.71 -13.67 4.40
C LYS A 63 10.40 -12.40 5.17
N ALA A 64 10.47 -11.23 4.53
CA ALA A 64 10.18 -9.95 5.16
C ALA A 64 8.75 -9.94 5.73
N VAL A 65 7.79 -10.41 4.95
CA VAL A 65 6.40 -10.60 5.34
C VAL A 65 6.26 -11.55 6.53
N SER A 66 6.93 -12.70 6.47
CA SER A 66 6.90 -13.69 7.54
C SER A 66 7.44 -13.11 8.85
N ILE A 67 8.52 -12.34 8.77
CA ILE A 67 9.11 -11.62 9.91
C ILE A 67 8.12 -10.60 10.46
N LEU A 68 7.44 -9.83 9.61
CA LEU A 68 6.42 -8.86 10.05
C LEU A 68 5.28 -9.55 10.82
N ILE A 69 4.76 -10.66 10.33
CA ILE A 69 3.70 -11.43 10.99
C ILE A 69 4.19 -11.94 12.36
N VAL A 70 5.42 -12.45 12.44
CA VAL A 70 6.02 -12.88 13.72
C VAL A 70 6.18 -11.71 14.68
N VAL A 71 6.67 -10.56 14.21
CA VAL A 71 6.82 -9.34 15.02
C VAL A 71 5.47 -8.87 15.55
N MET A 72 4.41 -8.90 14.73
CA MET A 72 3.04 -8.59 15.17
C MET A 72 2.55 -9.57 16.25
N GLY A 73 2.82 -10.87 16.09
CA GLY A 73 2.50 -11.86 17.11
C GLY A 73 3.28 -11.65 18.42
N ILE A 74 4.56 -11.25 18.37
CA ILE A 74 5.32 -10.89 19.57
C ILE A 74 4.71 -9.66 20.25
N PHE A 75 4.33 -8.63 19.49
CA PHE A 75 3.65 -7.46 20.05
C PHE A 75 2.32 -7.82 20.73
N LEU A 76 1.55 -8.77 20.19
CA LEU A 76 0.35 -9.29 20.87
C LEU A 76 0.67 -10.00 22.18
N LEU A 77 1.75 -10.79 22.22
CA LEU A 77 2.14 -11.49 23.45
C LEU A 77 2.58 -10.51 24.54
N ILE A 78 3.27 -9.42 24.16
CA ILE A 78 3.58 -8.29 25.04
C ILE A 78 2.29 -7.60 25.48
N SER A 79 1.37 -7.34 24.54
CA SER A 79 0.08 -6.71 24.80
C SER A 79 -0.80 -7.53 25.76
N ALA A 80 -0.78 -8.87 25.65
CA ALA A 80 -1.49 -9.79 26.55
C ALA A 80 -0.98 -9.71 28.00
N ASN A 81 0.30 -9.35 28.19
CA ASN A 81 0.91 -9.21 29.52
C ASN A 81 1.02 -7.73 29.95
N TRP A 82 0.50 -6.80 29.16
CA TRP A 82 0.71 -5.36 29.32
C TRP A 82 0.28 -4.84 30.70
N GLN A 83 -0.88 -5.32 31.18
CA GLN A 83 -1.42 -4.91 32.50
C GLN A 83 -0.54 -5.36 33.68
N ASN A 84 0.27 -6.41 33.50
CA ASN A 84 1.14 -6.92 34.55
C ASN A 84 2.49 -6.18 34.63
N LEU A 85 2.80 -5.33 33.64
CA LEU A 85 4.06 -4.56 33.63
C LEU A 85 3.93 -3.31 34.51
N PRO A 86 4.87 -3.02 35.43
CA PRO A 86 4.86 -1.77 36.18
C PRO A 86 5.09 -0.58 35.25
N MET A 87 4.48 0.56 35.56
CA MET A 87 4.48 1.77 34.73
C MET A 87 5.87 2.17 34.19
N PRO A 88 6.98 2.15 34.96
CA PRO A 88 8.30 2.48 34.41
C PRO A 88 8.74 1.56 33.26
N MET A 89 8.38 0.28 33.31
CA MET A 89 8.69 -0.67 32.23
C MET A 89 7.85 -0.40 30.98
N GLN A 90 6.58 0.00 31.14
CA GLN A 90 5.72 0.40 30.02
C GLN A 90 6.27 1.67 29.34
N VAL A 91 6.70 2.67 30.13
CA VAL A 91 7.31 3.90 29.61
C VAL A 91 8.64 3.60 28.91
N LEU A 92 9.49 2.76 29.50
CA LEU A 92 10.75 2.33 28.88
C LEU A 92 10.53 1.52 27.60
N ALA A 93 9.46 0.73 27.51
CA ALA A 93 9.12 0.00 26.28
C ALA A 93 8.86 0.93 25.09
N GLY A 94 8.35 2.15 25.33
CA GLY A 94 8.23 3.19 24.30
C GLY A 94 9.53 3.98 24.05
N LEU A 95 10.23 4.37 25.12
CA LEU A 95 11.41 5.24 25.02
C LEU A 95 12.68 4.52 24.55
N LEU A 96 12.89 3.26 24.93
CA LEU A 96 14.12 2.53 24.58
C LEU A 96 14.26 2.33 23.06
N PRO A 97 13.25 1.85 22.31
CA PRO A 97 13.35 1.72 20.86
C PRO A 97 13.64 3.05 20.17
N LEU A 98 13.02 4.13 20.64
CA LEU A 98 13.25 5.49 20.12
C LEU A 98 14.69 5.95 20.38
N GLY A 99 15.19 5.79 21.62
CA GLY A 99 16.56 6.12 21.99
C GLY A 99 17.61 5.31 21.23
N ILE A 100 17.37 4.00 21.07
CA ILE A 100 18.21 3.11 20.26
C ILE A 100 18.22 3.58 18.81
N ALA A 101 17.08 3.94 18.24
CA ALA A 101 16.99 4.40 16.86
C ALA A 101 17.81 5.67 16.60
N TYR A 102 17.71 6.67 17.47
CA TYR A 102 18.54 7.88 17.38
C TYR A 102 20.03 7.58 17.63
N GLY A 103 20.33 6.71 18.60
CA GLY A 103 21.70 6.28 18.88
C GLY A 103 22.35 5.58 17.68
N LEU A 104 21.62 4.68 17.02
CA LEU A 104 22.05 4.03 15.78
C LEU A 104 22.24 5.04 14.65
N ALA A 105 21.35 6.01 14.50
CA ALA A 105 21.47 7.05 13.48
C ALA A 105 22.76 7.87 13.66
N ILE A 106 23.05 8.29 14.89
CA ILE A 106 24.29 9.01 15.23
C ILE A 106 25.52 8.13 15.01
N TRP A 107 25.49 6.87 15.48
CA TRP A 107 26.59 5.94 15.33
C TRP A 107 26.92 5.66 13.85
N HIS A 108 25.90 5.39 13.04
CA HIS A 108 26.07 5.18 11.60
C HIS A 108 26.60 6.44 10.90
N TYR A 109 26.12 7.62 11.29
CA TYR A 109 26.61 8.88 10.75
C TYR A 109 28.10 9.09 11.07
N GLN A 110 28.51 8.86 12.32
CA GLN A 110 29.91 8.94 12.75
C GLN A 110 30.82 7.93 12.04
N LYS A 111 30.28 6.78 11.62
CA LYS A 111 31.00 5.75 10.84
C LYS A 111 30.98 6.02 9.33
N ASN A 112 30.51 7.18 8.87
CA ASN A 112 30.31 7.51 7.45
C ASN A 112 29.41 6.51 6.71
N ASN A 113 28.58 5.76 7.44
CA ASN A 113 27.59 4.85 6.86
C ASN A 113 26.26 5.61 6.68
N ILE A 114 26.20 6.40 5.60
CA ILE A 114 25.04 7.24 5.27
C ILE A 114 23.76 6.41 5.14
N ASN A 115 23.83 5.26 4.48
CA ASN A 115 22.66 4.37 4.31
C ASN A 115 22.14 3.84 5.66
N GLY A 116 23.04 3.45 6.56
CA GLY A 116 22.67 3.03 7.92
C GLY A 116 22.04 4.17 8.73
N ALA A 117 22.56 5.40 8.58
CA ALA A 117 22.02 6.58 9.25
C ALA A 117 20.61 6.91 8.73
N HIS A 118 20.38 6.82 7.41
CA HIS A 118 19.08 7.00 6.79
C HIS A 118 18.07 5.99 7.34
N LEU A 119 18.41 4.70 7.33
CA LEU A 119 17.53 3.64 7.83
C LEU A 119 17.21 3.80 9.32
N SER A 120 18.20 4.21 10.11
CA SER A 120 18.02 4.43 11.55
C SER A 120 17.13 5.63 11.82
N MET A 121 17.24 6.70 11.02
CA MET A 121 16.37 7.87 11.17
C MET A 121 14.93 7.59 10.70
N ILE A 122 14.76 6.73 9.68
CA ILE A 122 13.44 6.19 9.30
C ILE A 122 12.84 5.46 10.50
N PHE A 123 13.59 4.55 11.10
CA PHE A 123 13.16 3.79 12.26
C PHE A 123 12.82 4.71 13.45
N ALA A 124 13.65 5.72 13.73
CA ALA A 124 13.40 6.70 14.78
C ALA A 124 12.10 7.48 14.54
N SER A 125 11.83 7.85 13.30
CA SER A 125 10.60 8.57 12.93
C SER A 125 9.36 7.72 13.18
N LEU A 126 9.41 6.40 12.94
CA LEU A 126 8.32 5.47 13.25
C LEU A 126 8.18 5.24 14.77
N MET A 127 9.29 5.07 15.48
CA MET A 127 9.31 4.88 16.92
C MET A 127 8.81 6.12 17.67
N LEU A 128 8.96 7.32 17.11
CA LEU A 128 8.40 8.54 17.68
C LEU A 128 6.87 8.44 17.75
N GLY A 129 6.21 8.05 16.66
CA GLY A 129 4.76 7.87 16.63
C GLY A 129 4.28 6.78 17.57
N ALA A 130 4.96 5.63 17.55
CA ALA A 130 4.66 4.53 18.47
C ALA A 130 4.79 4.97 19.93
N ASN A 131 5.84 5.71 20.28
CA ASN A 131 6.03 6.25 21.62
C ASN A 131 4.93 7.26 21.97
N ILE A 132 4.56 8.20 21.09
CA ILE A 132 3.45 9.15 21.33
C ILE A 132 2.15 8.39 21.67
N ALA A 133 1.78 7.39 20.87
CA ALA A 133 0.58 6.59 21.09
C ALA A 133 0.63 5.81 22.41
N LEU A 134 1.78 5.17 22.70
CA LEU A 134 1.96 4.41 23.94
C LEU A 134 1.92 5.30 25.19
N GLN A 135 2.59 6.45 25.17
CA GLN A 135 2.55 7.37 26.30
C GLN A 135 1.12 7.92 26.51
N ALA A 136 0.41 8.26 25.43
CA ALA A 136 -0.98 8.69 25.52
C ALA A 136 -1.87 7.64 26.21
N GLN A 137 -1.66 6.35 25.91
CA GLN A 137 -2.37 5.25 26.55
C GLN A 137 -1.97 5.07 28.03
N ILE A 138 -0.67 5.04 28.34
CA ILE A 138 -0.16 4.82 29.71
C ILE A 138 -0.66 5.91 30.66
N PHE A 139 -0.56 7.16 30.23
CA PHE A 139 -0.93 8.33 31.03
C PHE A 139 -2.41 8.71 30.91
N HIS A 140 -3.22 7.90 30.22
CA HIS A 140 -4.65 8.14 30.01
C HIS A 140 -4.91 9.57 29.48
N ILE A 141 -4.06 10.04 28.57
CA ILE A 141 -4.18 11.38 27.99
C ILE A 141 -5.45 11.40 27.14
N SER A 142 -6.51 12.00 27.67
CA SER A 142 -7.79 12.23 26.97
C SER A 142 -7.69 13.43 26.02
N ALA A 143 -6.62 13.51 25.23
CA ALA A 143 -6.44 14.56 24.24
C ALA A 143 -7.25 14.27 22.98
N TYR A 144 -7.48 15.32 22.21
CA TYR A 144 -8.00 15.23 20.85
C TYR A 144 -7.06 14.33 20.02
N PHE A 145 -7.54 13.14 19.63
CA PHE A 145 -6.72 12.10 19.00
C PHE A 145 -5.84 12.60 17.82
N PRO A 146 -6.34 13.47 16.92
CA PRO A 146 -5.53 14.01 15.82
C PRO A 146 -4.31 14.82 16.26
N ASP A 147 -4.28 15.36 17.48
CA ASP A 147 -3.11 16.09 17.96
C ASP A 147 -1.89 15.17 18.09
N GLY A 148 -2.08 13.92 18.50
CA GLY A 148 -0.99 12.95 18.57
C GLY A 148 -0.35 12.69 17.20
N ILE A 149 -1.19 12.59 16.16
CA ILE A 149 -0.74 12.44 14.77
C ILE A 149 -0.06 13.73 14.28
N LEU A 150 -0.58 14.91 14.62
CA LEU A 150 0.03 16.19 14.26
C LEU A 150 1.46 16.30 14.83
N TRP A 151 1.64 16.00 16.12
CA TRP A 151 2.95 16.05 16.76
C TRP A 151 3.93 15.04 16.16
N TRP A 152 3.43 13.89 15.72
CA TRP A 152 4.23 12.93 14.98
C TRP A 152 4.68 13.49 13.61
N ILE A 153 3.78 14.11 12.85
CA ILE A 153 4.13 14.75 11.55
C ILE A 153 5.17 15.86 11.78
N ILE A 154 4.94 16.74 12.75
CA ILE A 154 5.85 17.86 13.06
C ILE A 154 7.23 17.33 13.48
N GLY A 155 7.27 16.34 14.38
CA GLY A 155 8.53 15.79 14.90
C GLY A 155 9.38 15.05 13.85
N THR A 156 8.77 14.64 12.74
CA THR A 156 9.44 13.88 11.67
C THR A 156 9.72 14.72 10.43
N MET A 157 9.09 15.89 10.31
CA MET A 157 9.24 16.80 9.18
C MET A 157 10.70 17.15 8.85
N PRO A 158 11.59 17.48 9.82
CA PRO A 158 12.99 17.78 9.52
C PRO A 158 13.72 16.62 8.84
N VAL A 159 13.37 15.39 9.22
CA VAL A 159 13.97 14.16 8.66
C VAL A 159 13.62 14.04 7.17
N ILE A 160 12.36 14.29 6.80
CA ILE A 160 11.90 14.20 5.41
C ILE A 160 12.68 15.17 4.53
N PHE A 161 12.81 16.43 4.96
CA PHE A 161 13.51 17.47 4.20
C PHE A 161 15.02 17.28 4.14
N PHE A 162 15.63 16.77 5.21
CA PHE A 162 17.07 16.55 5.27
C PHE A 162 17.50 15.33 4.43
N PHE A 163 16.82 14.20 4.62
CA PHE A 163 17.22 12.93 4.00
C PHE A 163 16.64 12.71 2.60
N ARG A 164 15.60 13.47 2.21
CA ARG A 164 14.97 13.42 0.87
C ARG A 164 14.58 12.00 0.43
N SER A 165 14.21 11.16 1.39
CA SER A 165 13.81 9.78 1.12
C SER A 165 12.36 9.75 0.62
N THR A 166 12.15 9.27 -0.61
CA THR A 166 10.81 9.04 -1.18
C THR A 166 9.97 8.14 -0.28
N PHE A 167 10.57 7.10 0.31
CA PHE A 167 9.83 6.21 1.21
C PHE A 167 9.28 6.96 2.44
N LEU A 168 10.08 7.84 3.04
CA LEU A 168 9.62 8.65 4.17
C LEU A 168 8.55 9.64 3.77
N ALA A 169 8.73 10.31 2.63
CA ALA A 169 7.74 11.23 2.11
C ALA A 169 6.37 10.56 1.95
N ILE A 170 6.34 9.35 1.36
CA ILE A 170 5.13 8.55 1.21
C ILE A 170 4.50 8.22 2.56
N VAL A 171 5.28 7.69 3.51
CA VAL A 171 4.79 7.30 4.84
C VAL A 171 4.19 8.51 5.57
N PHE A 172 4.85 9.66 5.53
CA PHE A 172 4.41 10.85 6.24
C PHE A 172 3.29 11.62 5.54
N GLN A 173 3.19 11.54 4.21
CA GLN A 173 1.98 11.98 3.52
C GLN A 173 0.79 11.06 3.80
N ALA A 174 0.99 9.75 3.93
CA ALA A 174 -0.06 8.85 4.37
C ALA A 174 -0.52 9.19 5.80
N LEU A 175 0.42 9.54 6.68
CA LEU A 175 0.13 10.01 8.03
C LEU A 175 -0.63 11.35 8.02
N PHE A 176 -0.27 12.28 7.13
CA PHE A 176 -1.00 13.54 6.94
C PHE A 176 -2.41 13.33 6.39
N LEU A 177 -2.58 12.40 5.45
CA LEU A 177 -3.88 12.00 4.94
C LEU A 177 -4.75 11.42 6.07
N MET A 178 -4.18 10.56 6.92
CA MET A 178 -4.84 10.02 8.10
C MET A 178 -5.23 11.13 9.08
N TRP A 179 -4.35 12.10 9.33
CA TRP A 179 -4.66 13.24 10.17
C TRP A 179 -5.85 14.04 9.64
N LEU A 180 -5.88 14.36 8.34
CA LEU A 180 -7.01 15.05 7.70
C LEU A 180 -8.29 14.22 7.76
N PHE A 181 -8.21 12.89 7.66
CA PHE A 181 -9.36 12.01 7.83
C PHE A 181 -10.01 12.22 9.21
N PHE A 182 -9.22 12.15 10.29
CA PHE A 182 -9.80 12.36 11.62
C PHE A 182 -10.26 13.82 11.84
N GLN A 183 -9.58 14.82 11.29
CA GLN A 183 -10.07 16.21 11.35
C GLN A 183 -11.47 16.33 10.74
N ASN A 184 -11.71 15.64 9.61
CA ASN A 184 -13.03 15.56 8.99
C ASN A 184 -14.04 14.80 9.86
N GLU A 185 -13.66 13.67 10.43
CA GLU A 185 -14.52 12.85 11.30
C GLU A 185 -14.99 13.62 12.54
N TYR A 186 -14.10 14.39 13.15
CA TYR A 186 -14.43 15.24 14.30
C TYR A 186 -15.03 16.59 13.93
N PHE A 187 -15.25 16.86 12.64
CA PHE A 187 -15.74 18.14 12.11
C PHE A 187 -14.91 19.35 12.58
N GLN A 188 -13.60 19.18 12.75
CA GLN A 188 -12.70 20.24 13.20
C GLN A 188 -11.84 20.75 12.04
N PHE A 189 -11.70 22.07 11.96
CA PHE A 189 -10.75 22.70 11.04
C PHE A 189 -9.49 23.13 11.78
N SER A 190 -8.33 22.78 11.23
CA SER A 190 -7.05 23.17 11.79
C SER A 190 -6.23 24.01 10.80
N LEU A 191 -5.65 25.12 11.28
CA LEU A 191 -4.75 25.98 10.51
C LEU A 191 -3.45 25.28 10.09
N TRP A 192 -3.11 24.14 10.72
CA TRP A 192 -2.01 23.29 10.29
C TRP A 192 -2.26 22.62 8.94
N SER A 193 -3.52 22.43 8.55
CA SER A 193 -3.90 21.77 7.30
C SER A 193 -3.29 22.45 6.06
N PRO A 194 -3.52 23.76 5.81
CA PRO A 194 -2.91 24.43 4.65
C PRO A 194 -1.37 24.51 4.75
N ILE A 195 -0.81 24.63 5.96
CA ILE A 195 0.65 24.73 6.18
C ILE A 195 1.33 23.41 5.78
N LEU A 196 0.85 22.28 6.29
CA LEU A 196 1.37 20.96 5.98
C LEU A 196 1.17 20.62 4.50
N LEU A 197 0.01 20.97 3.94
CA LEU A 197 -0.28 20.79 2.52
C LEU A 197 0.73 21.52 1.64
N ILE A 198 1.02 22.80 1.91
CA ILE A 198 2.03 23.57 1.17
C ILE A 198 3.41 22.95 1.32
N ALA A 199 3.78 22.49 2.51
CA ALA A 199 5.09 21.90 2.74
C ALA A 199 5.28 20.58 1.98
N PHE A 200 4.28 19.69 1.98
CA PHE A 200 4.31 18.46 1.19
C PHE A 200 4.24 18.76 -0.32
N ALA A 201 3.47 19.77 -0.75
CA ALA A 201 3.45 20.21 -2.14
C ALA A 201 4.83 20.68 -2.61
N TYR A 202 5.52 21.47 -1.78
CA TYR A 202 6.87 21.94 -2.05
C TYR A 202 7.88 20.79 -2.14
N PHE A 203 7.75 19.78 -1.27
CA PHE A 203 8.57 18.58 -1.33
C PHE A 203 8.35 17.81 -2.65
N VAL A 204 7.10 17.57 -3.04
CA VAL A 204 6.75 16.91 -4.31
C VAL A 204 7.25 17.70 -5.51
N TYR A 205 7.15 19.03 -5.47
CA TYR A 205 7.66 19.90 -6.53
C TYR A 205 9.19 19.77 -6.70
N ARG A 206 9.94 19.70 -5.60
CA ARG A 206 11.41 19.53 -5.62
C ARG A 206 11.84 18.11 -6.02
N HIS A 207 11.06 17.11 -5.62
CA HIS A 207 11.37 15.69 -5.78
C HIS A 207 10.15 14.91 -6.28
N PRO A 208 9.77 15.08 -7.56
CA PRO A 208 8.55 14.51 -8.08
C PRO A 208 8.63 12.99 -8.12
N HIS A 209 7.72 12.34 -7.39
CA HIS A 209 7.50 10.90 -7.43
C HIS A 209 6.01 10.60 -7.50
N TRP A 210 5.62 9.61 -8.30
CA TRP A 210 4.21 9.35 -8.62
C TRP A 210 3.39 8.93 -7.40
N LEU A 211 3.98 8.21 -6.44
CA LEU A 211 3.31 7.88 -5.18
C LEU A 211 3.11 9.11 -4.30
N ASP A 212 4.11 9.99 -4.20
CA ASP A 212 3.97 11.21 -3.39
C ASP A 212 2.95 12.16 -4.02
N LEU A 213 2.86 12.18 -5.35
CA LEU A 213 1.81 12.91 -6.05
C LEU A 213 0.42 12.33 -5.76
N LEU A 214 0.28 11.00 -5.74
CA LEU A 214 -0.98 10.32 -5.40
C LEU A 214 -1.44 10.67 -3.97
N PHE A 215 -0.55 10.56 -2.99
CA PHE A 215 -0.88 10.88 -1.59
C PHE A 215 -1.12 12.39 -1.39
N MET A 216 -0.33 13.24 -2.05
CA MET A 216 -0.52 14.69 -2.02
C MET A 216 -1.89 15.09 -2.56
N LEU A 217 -2.28 14.51 -3.69
CA LEU A 217 -3.59 14.75 -4.25
C LEU A 217 -4.69 14.26 -3.29
N GLY A 218 -4.53 13.08 -2.67
CA GLY A 218 -5.51 12.55 -1.71
C GLY A 218 -5.66 13.47 -0.50
N SER A 219 -4.53 14.00 -0.02
CA SER A 219 -4.49 14.98 1.06
C SER A 219 -5.14 16.29 0.66
N PHE A 220 -4.94 16.75 -0.59
CA PHE A 220 -5.61 17.93 -1.12
C PHE A 220 -7.13 17.75 -1.17
N TYR A 221 -7.62 16.57 -1.59
CA TYR A 221 -9.04 16.25 -1.56
C TYR A 221 -9.60 16.28 -0.12
N MET A 222 -8.95 15.60 0.83
CA MET A 222 -9.40 15.58 2.23
C MET A 222 -9.35 16.97 2.88
N PHE A 223 -8.41 17.81 2.45
CA PHE A 223 -8.35 19.22 2.85
C PHE A 223 -9.53 20.03 2.28
N LEU A 224 -9.91 19.82 1.01
CA LEU A 224 -11.09 20.47 0.44
C LEU A 224 -12.37 20.07 1.17
N VAL A 225 -12.53 18.77 1.48
CA VAL A 225 -13.65 18.29 2.31
C VAL A 225 -13.65 19.00 3.67
N ASN A 226 -12.49 19.09 4.33
CA ASN A 226 -12.36 19.75 5.63
C ASN A 226 -12.69 21.23 5.57
N LEU A 227 -12.26 21.92 4.52
CA LEU A 227 -12.56 23.32 4.29
C LEU A 227 -14.05 23.55 4.04
N ILE A 228 -14.72 22.67 3.28
CA ILE A 228 -16.16 22.80 3.04
C ILE A 228 -16.94 22.56 4.34
N ILE A 229 -16.59 21.52 5.09
CA ILE A 229 -17.19 21.27 6.42
C ILE A 229 -17.04 22.50 7.32
N ALA A 230 -15.85 23.10 7.37
CA ALA A 230 -15.57 24.28 8.19
C ALA A 230 -16.37 25.54 7.78
N VAL A 231 -16.62 25.69 6.48
CA VAL A 231 -17.44 26.77 5.93
C VAL A 231 -18.93 26.52 6.23
N GLU A 232 -19.36 25.27 6.16
CA GLU A 232 -20.74 24.87 6.42
C GLU A 232 -21.13 24.88 7.89
N GLU A 233 -20.22 24.54 8.82
CA GLU A 233 -20.46 24.68 10.26
C GLU A 233 -20.84 26.14 10.62
N LYS A 234 -20.35 27.10 9.83
CA LYS A 234 -20.67 28.54 9.96
C LYS A 234 -21.94 28.97 9.22
N ARG A 235 -22.55 28.12 8.41
CA ARG A 235 -23.80 28.39 7.67
C ARG A 235 -24.96 27.59 8.28
N LEU A 236 -26.15 28.18 8.32
CA LEU A 236 -27.36 27.53 8.89
C LEU A 236 -27.97 26.47 7.95
N GLU A 237 -27.57 26.43 6.69
CA GLU A 237 -28.03 25.45 5.70
C GLU A 237 -26.91 24.49 5.34
N ARG A 238 -27.17 23.19 5.52
CA ARG A 238 -26.25 22.11 5.20
C ARG A 238 -26.28 21.89 3.69
N ILE A 239 -25.18 22.19 3.01
CA ILE A 239 -25.03 21.97 1.57
C ILE A 239 -24.38 20.60 1.31
N TYR A 240 -23.67 20.03 2.30
CA TYR A 240 -23.04 18.72 2.26
C TYR A 240 -24.02 17.59 2.64
N ASP A 241 -24.56 16.95 1.62
CA ASP A 241 -25.04 15.58 1.73
C ASP A 241 -23.94 14.59 1.31
N PHE A 242 -24.01 13.37 1.83
CA PHE A 242 -23.13 12.23 1.51
C PHE A 242 -23.00 11.94 0.00
N GLU A 243 -23.86 12.52 -0.84
CA GLU A 243 -23.73 12.48 -2.29
C GLU A 243 -22.50 13.24 -2.83
N LEU A 244 -22.07 14.31 -2.17
CA LEU A 244 -20.99 15.17 -2.65
C LEU A 244 -19.60 14.56 -2.45
N MET A 245 -19.34 13.89 -1.32
CA MET A 245 -18.03 13.32 -0.98
C MET A 245 -17.55 12.34 -2.08
N PRO A 246 -18.37 11.38 -2.50
CA PRO A 246 -18.02 10.47 -3.57
C PRO A 246 -17.97 11.15 -4.96
N LEU A 247 -18.76 12.20 -5.20
CA LEU A 247 -18.79 12.93 -6.48
C LEU A 247 -17.51 13.75 -6.67
N PHE A 248 -16.99 14.34 -5.59
CA PHE A 248 -15.66 14.94 -5.56
C PHE A 248 -14.56 13.89 -5.70
N PHE A 249 -14.69 12.71 -5.09
CA PHE A 249 -13.73 11.62 -5.25
C PHE A 249 -13.72 11.06 -6.70
N GLY A 250 -14.89 10.94 -7.32
CA GLY A 250 -15.06 10.58 -8.72
C GLY A 250 -14.52 11.65 -9.68
N ALA A 251 -14.83 12.92 -9.44
CA ALA A 251 -14.29 14.06 -10.19
C ALA A 251 -12.76 14.15 -10.05
N TYR A 252 -12.23 13.79 -8.89
CA TYR A 252 -10.82 13.72 -8.61
C TYR A 252 -10.11 12.57 -9.34
N ILE A 253 -10.72 11.36 -9.39
CA ILE A 253 -10.21 10.27 -10.22
C ILE A 253 -10.30 10.65 -11.72
N LEU A 254 -11.38 11.30 -12.15
CA LEU A 254 -11.54 11.77 -13.54
C LEU A 254 -10.49 12.84 -13.90
N LEU A 255 -10.20 13.77 -12.99
CA LEU A 255 -9.13 14.76 -13.15
C LEU A 255 -7.77 14.08 -13.28
N PHE A 256 -7.50 13.06 -12.46
CA PHE A 256 -6.28 12.26 -12.56
C PHE A 256 -6.19 11.46 -13.87
N LEU A 257 -7.29 10.87 -14.34
CA LEU A 257 -7.37 10.18 -15.63
C LEU A 257 -7.20 11.14 -16.81
N THR A 258 -7.70 12.36 -16.69
CA THR A 258 -7.55 13.41 -17.69
C THR A 258 -6.09 13.85 -17.77
N ILE A 259 -5.46 14.13 -16.63
CA ILE A 259 -4.03 14.41 -16.53
C ILE A 259 -3.22 13.23 -17.09
N PHE A 260 -3.58 11.99 -16.76
CA PHE A 260 -2.95 10.80 -17.32
C PHE A 260 -3.04 10.72 -18.84
N ASN A 261 -4.23 10.97 -19.41
CA ASN A 261 -4.44 10.88 -20.84
C ASN A 261 -3.66 11.97 -21.61
N PHE A 262 -3.53 13.16 -21.02
CA PHE A 262 -2.70 14.25 -21.55
C PHE A 262 -1.20 13.92 -21.43
N VAL A 263 -0.74 13.49 -20.25
CA VAL A 263 0.67 13.21 -19.97
C VAL A 263 1.16 11.94 -20.70
N LYS A 264 0.28 10.99 -21.02
CA LYS A 264 0.63 9.75 -21.74
C LYS A 264 1.20 10.01 -23.15
N GLN A 265 0.84 11.12 -23.80
CA GLN A 265 1.33 11.42 -25.15
C GLN A 265 2.83 11.74 -25.17
N ASP A 266 3.37 12.32 -24.09
CA ASP A 266 4.76 12.80 -24.03
C ASP A 266 5.71 11.88 -23.24
N TYR A 267 5.19 10.85 -22.56
CA TYR A 267 5.96 9.98 -21.66
C TYR A 267 6.02 8.51 -22.10
N SER A 268 7.11 7.83 -21.74
CA SER A 268 7.34 6.42 -22.10
C SER A 268 6.21 5.48 -21.66
N GLY A 269 5.90 4.45 -22.47
CA GLY A 269 4.86 3.46 -22.15
C GLY A 269 5.01 2.75 -20.80
N ARG A 270 6.21 2.78 -20.19
CA ARG A 270 6.47 2.30 -18.82
C ARG A 270 5.79 3.16 -17.75
N PHE A 271 5.84 4.49 -17.88
CA PHE A 271 5.15 5.40 -16.95
C PHE A 271 3.64 5.18 -17.00
N ALA A 272 3.11 4.99 -18.21
CA ALA A 272 1.68 4.76 -18.41
C ALA A 272 1.19 3.48 -17.71
N GLY A 273 1.94 2.38 -17.82
CA GLY A 273 1.63 1.12 -17.15
C GLY A 273 1.73 1.18 -15.62
N SER A 274 2.70 1.92 -15.08
CA SER A 274 2.84 2.13 -13.63
C SER A 274 1.67 2.92 -13.05
N LEU A 275 1.24 4.00 -13.72
CA LEU A 275 0.11 4.80 -13.24
C LEU A 275 -1.21 4.02 -13.30
N GLN A 276 -1.43 3.25 -14.35
CA GLN A 276 -2.61 2.39 -14.45
C GLN A 276 -2.64 1.34 -13.34
N THR A 277 -1.48 0.77 -13.00
CA THR A 277 -1.33 -0.14 -11.86
C THR A 277 -1.67 0.55 -10.54
N ALA A 278 -1.27 1.81 -10.37
CA ALA A 278 -1.63 2.60 -9.20
C ALA A 278 -3.14 2.76 -9.06
N LEU A 279 -3.82 3.15 -10.15
CA LEU A 279 -5.27 3.35 -10.18
C LEU A 279 -6.04 2.07 -9.87
N LEU A 280 -5.62 0.94 -10.43
CA LEU A 280 -6.20 -0.36 -10.10
C LEU A 280 -5.99 -0.73 -8.63
N THR A 281 -4.84 -0.38 -8.06
CA THR A 281 -4.57 -0.62 -6.65
C THR A 281 -5.50 0.20 -5.76
N VAL A 282 -5.71 1.49 -6.08
CA VAL A 282 -6.67 2.34 -5.36
C VAL A 282 -8.08 1.76 -5.43
N LEU A 283 -8.52 1.26 -6.60
CA LEU A 283 -9.81 0.58 -6.73
C LEU A 283 -9.91 -0.67 -5.86
N VAL A 284 -8.87 -1.52 -5.82
CA VAL A 284 -8.85 -2.70 -4.93
C VAL A 284 -8.98 -2.29 -3.45
N PHE A 285 -8.31 -1.21 -3.03
CA PHE A 285 -8.43 -0.69 -1.66
C PHE A 285 -9.80 -0.10 -1.36
N PHE A 286 -10.49 0.48 -2.35
CA PHE A 286 -11.88 0.91 -2.18
C PHE A 286 -12.79 -0.29 -1.85
N PHE A 287 -12.62 -1.43 -2.53
CA PHE A 287 -13.41 -2.63 -2.23
C PHE A 287 -12.98 -3.36 -0.97
N TYR A 288 -11.72 -3.24 -0.58
CA TYR A 288 -11.25 -3.73 0.71
C TYR A 288 -12.06 -3.16 1.89
N ILE A 289 -12.54 -1.92 1.80
CA ILE A 289 -13.38 -1.28 2.84
C ILE A 289 -14.67 -2.10 3.09
N PHE A 290 -15.30 -2.63 2.04
CA PHE A 290 -16.50 -3.47 2.17
C PHE A 290 -16.22 -4.85 2.75
N THR A 291 -14.97 -5.21 2.99
CA THR A 291 -14.66 -6.41 3.76
C THR A 291 -14.87 -6.19 5.26
N PHE A 292 -15.12 -4.97 5.73
CA PHE A 292 -15.42 -4.64 7.13
C PHE A 292 -16.92 -4.52 7.34
N LYS A 293 -17.46 -5.15 8.39
CA LYS A 293 -18.91 -5.20 8.63
C LYS A 293 -19.48 -3.81 8.91
N ASP A 294 -18.87 -3.06 9.83
CA ASP A 294 -19.32 -1.72 10.21
C ASP A 294 -19.31 -0.74 9.03
N ALA A 295 -18.25 -0.78 8.22
CA ALA A 295 -18.16 0.05 7.02
C ALA A 295 -19.22 -0.33 5.98
N THR A 296 -19.47 -1.64 5.82
CA THR A 296 -20.53 -2.15 4.93
C THR A 296 -21.91 -1.70 5.40
N GLU A 297 -22.18 -1.82 6.70
CA GLU A 297 -23.45 -1.41 7.29
C GLU A 297 -23.71 0.09 7.09
N ALA A 298 -22.71 0.93 7.33
CA ALA A 298 -22.80 2.37 7.12
C ALA A 298 -23.18 2.69 5.66
N ILE A 299 -22.48 2.08 4.70
CA ILE A 299 -22.72 2.32 3.26
C ILE A 299 -24.09 1.77 2.83
N VAL A 300 -24.46 0.55 3.24
CA VAL A 300 -25.74 -0.08 2.90
C VAL A 300 -26.90 0.72 3.46
N ARG A 301 -26.80 1.16 4.72
CA ARG A 301 -27.83 1.98 5.36
C ARG A 301 -28.01 3.30 4.61
N GLU A 302 -26.92 3.94 4.25
CA GLU A 302 -26.97 5.21 3.54
C GLU A 302 -27.60 5.07 2.15
N ILE A 303 -27.16 4.06 1.38
CA ILE A 303 -27.73 3.74 0.06
C ILE A 303 -29.21 3.38 0.16
N ALA A 304 -29.62 2.65 1.20
CA ALA A 304 -31.03 2.34 1.42
C ALA A 304 -31.87 3.60 1.62
N THR A 305 -31.32 4.60 2.32
CA THR A 305 -32.03 5.83 2.66
C THR A 305 -32.01 6.90 1.56
N LYS A 306 -30.88 7.05 0.86
CA LYS A 306 -30.62 8.15 -0.09
C LYS A 306 -30.50 7.67 -1.54
N GLY A 307 -30.42 6.37 -1.78
CA GLY A 307 -30.13 5.79 -3.08
C GLY A 307 -28.63 5.69 -3.37
N VAL A 308 -28.29 5.11 -4.52
CA VAL A 308 -26.90 4.93 -4.96
C VAL A 308 -26.36 6.28 -5.45
N PRO A 309 -25.26 6.81 -4.87
CA PRO A 309 -24.74 8.13 -5.24
C PRO A 309 -24.15 8.11 -6.66
N ALA A 310 -24.25 9.25 -7.38
CA ALA A 310 -23.81 9.39 -8.78
C ALA A 310 -22.32 9.03 -9.01
N SER A 311 -21.50 9.29 -8.00
CA SER A 311 -20.11 8.88 -7.90
C SER A 311 -19.84 7.39 -8.09
N PHE A 312 -20.75 6.54 -7.64
CA PHE A 312 -20.60 5.10 -7.66
C PHE A 312 -20.75 4.62 -9.11
N TYR A 313 -21.67 5.22 -9.85
CA TYR A 313 -21.74 5.07 -11.32
C TYR A 313 -20.49 5.61 -12.02
N ALA A 314 -19.97 6.77 -11.59
CA ALA A 314 -18.74 7.32 -12.14
C ALA A 314 -17.54 6.38 -11.93
N MET A 315 -17.42 5.74 -10.77
CA MET A 315 -16.40 4.72 -10.49
C MET A 315 -16.51 3.50 -11.41
N ILE A 316 -17.74 3.02 -11.67
CA ILE A 316 -17.99 1.92 -12.61
C ILE A 316 -17.53 2.32 -14.02
N ILE A 317 -17.91 3.52 -14.48
CA ILE A 317 -17.52 4.04 -15.79
C ILE A 317 -16.01 4.15 -15.90
N ILE A 318 -15.35 4.69 -14.86
CA ILE A 318 -13.89 4.78 -14.80
C ILE A 318 -13.24 3.40 -14.90
N ALA A 319 -13.73 2.41 -14.15
CA ALA A 319 -13.21 1.05 -14.19
C ALA A 319 -13.32 0.46 -15.61
N VAL A 320 -14.46 0.66 -16.28
CA VAL A 320 -14.70 0.23 -17.67
C VAL A 320 -13.75 0.94 -18.65
N VAL A 321 -13.56 2.25 -18.51
CA VAL A 321 -12.64 3.03 -19.36
C VAL A 321 -11.20 2.55 -19.16
N LEU A 322 -10.76 2.37 -17.92
CA LEU A 322 -9.44 1.84 -17.59
C LEU A 322 -9.22 0.45 -18.17
N TYR A 323 -10.25 -0.41 -18.16
CA TYR A 323 -10.22 -1.73 -18.77
C TYR A 323 -10.06 -1.66 -20.30
N TRP A 324 -10.81 -0.79 -20.97
CA TRP A 324 -10.75 -0.64 -22.43
C TRP A 324 -9.41 -0.12 -22.93
N GLN A 325 -8.74 0.71 -22.14
CA GLN A 325 -7.44 1.26 -22.47
C GLN A 325 -6.28 0.24 -22.31
N GLN A 326 -6.54 -0.98 -21.85
CA GLN A 326 -5.48 -1.99 -21.64
C GLN A 326 -5.03 -2.71 -22.91
N PRO A 327 -3.72 -3.06 -23.01
CA PRO A 327 -3.23 -3.95 -24.05
C PRO A 327 -3.89 -5.34 -23.93
N LYS A 328 -4.09 -6.02 -25.07
CA LYS A 328 -4.83 -7.30 -25.14
C LYS A 328 -4.38 -8.36 -24.13
N GLN A 329 -3.09 -8.43 -23.80
CA GLN A 329 -2.55 -9.37 -22.80
C GLN A 329 -2.96 -9.02 -21.36
N ALA A 330 -3.15 -7.74 -21.02
CA ALA A 330 -3.55 -7.29 -19.69
C ALA A 330 -5.08 -7.36 -19.46
N LYS A 331 -5.89 -7.38 -20.53
CA LYS A 331 -7.37 -7.45 -20.44
C LYS A 331 -7.87 -8.63 -19.61
N MET A 332 -7.22 -9.78 -19.69
CA MET A 332 -7.62 -10.97 -18.91
C MET A 332 -7.44 -10.77 -17.39
N ASN A 333 -6.58 -9.85 -16.96
CA ASN A 333 -6.20 -9.67 -15.55
C ASN A 333 -7.15 -8.74 -14.81
N VAL A 334 -7.82 -7.89 -15.57
CA VAL A 334 -8.60 -6.77 -15.04
C VAL A 334 -10.09 -7.02 -15.23
N ALA A 335 -10.49 -7.78 -16.26
CA ALA A 335 -11.87 -8.24 -16.40
C ALA A 335 -12.37 -9.01 -15.16
N PHE A 336 -11.57 -9.92 -14.59
CA PHE A 336 -11.97 -10.68 -13.41
C PHE A 336 -11.99 -9.81 -12.14
N GLY A 337 -10.98 -8.95 -11.94
CA GLY A 337 -10.92 -8.05 -10.79
C GLY A 337 -12.02 -7.00 -10.77
N ILE A 338 -12.37 -6.42 -11.93
CA ILE A 338 -13.44 -5.42 -12.05
C ILE A 338 -14.82 -6.06 -11.88
N ILE A 339 -15.08 -7.20 -12.51
CA ILE A 339 -16.40 -7.85 -12.42
C ILE A 339 -16.65 -8.35 -11.00
N ALA A 340 -15.65 -9.00 -10.38
CA ALA A 340 -15.77 -9.52 -9.02
C ALA A 340 -15.89 -8.41 -7.97
N LEU A 341 -15.02 -7.39 -8.02
CA LEU A 341 -14.96 -6.40 -6.94
C LEU A 341 -15.89 -5.21 -7.17
N VAL A 342 -16.18 -4.78 -8.40
CA VAL A 342 -16.99 -3.57 -8.67
C VAL A 342 -18.45 -3.92 -8.94
N PHE A 343 -18.69 -4.89 -9.83
CA PHE A 343 -20.01 -5.08 -10.42
C PHE A 343 -20.98 -5.82 -9.49
N ILE A 344 -20.50 -6.81 -8.75
CA ILE A 344 -21.31 -7.58 -7.79
C ILE A 344 -21.78 -6.72 -6.60
N PRO A 345 -20.92 -5.97 -5.87
CA PRO A 345 -21.42 -5.08 -4.82
C PRO A 345 -22.32 -4.00 -5.39
N ALA A 346 -22.00 -3.45 -6.57
CA ALA A 346 -22.83 -2.44 -7.23
C ALA A 346 -24.27 -2.91 -7.51
N LEU A 347 -24.40 -4.12 -8.03
CA LEU A 347 -25.68 -4.74 -8.32
C LEU A 347 -26.44 -5.09 -7.03
N LEU A 348 -25.75 -5.54 -5.98
CA LEU A 348 -26.40 -5.82 -4.70
C LEU A 348 -26.88 -4.54 -4.01
N LEU A 349 -26.07 -3.49 -4.05
CA LEU A 349 -26.39 -2.18 -3.46
C LEU A 349 -27.56 -1.49 -4.16
N SER A 350 -27.71 -1.66 -5.48
CA SER A 350 -28.86 -1.11 -6.22
C SER A 350 -30.19 -1.81 -5.93
N LEU A 351 -30.16 -2.97 -5.28
CA LEU A 351 -31.35 -3.74 -4.90
C LEU A 351 -31.77 -3.52 -3.44
N VAL A 352 -30.98 -2.75 -2.65
CA VAL A 352 -31.22 -2.54 -1.23
C VAL A 352 -32.50 -1.75 -0.99
N LYS A 353 -33.34 -2.26 -0.10
CA LYS A 353 -34.52 -1.56 0.45
C LYS A 353 -34.31 -1.26 1.92
N VAL A 354 -34.93 -0.18 2.41
CA VAL A 354 -34.84 0.28 3.81
C VAL A 354 -35.25 -0.80 4.83
N SER A 355 -36.17 -1.69 4.48
CA SER A 355 -36.65 -2.77 5.36
C SER A 355 -35.66 -3.92 5.59
N ASP A 356 -34.69 -4.11 4.69
CA ASP A 356 -33.88 -5.34 4.63
C ASP A 356 -32.37 -5.08 4.80
N THR A 357 -31.99 -3.90 5.26
CA THR A 357 -30.60 -3.42 5.30
C THR A 357 -29.64 -4.42 5.95
N GLN A 358 -30.03 -5.06 7.04
CA GLN A 358 -29.18 -6.00 7.77
C GLN A 358 -28.87 -7.27 6.95
N VAL A 359 -29.85 -7.80 6.23
CA VAL A 359 -29.66 -8.99 5.36
C VAL A 359 -28.71 -8.65 4.22
N TYR A 360 -28.89 -7.49 3.58
CA TYR A 360 -27.98 -7.03 2.52
C TYR A 360 -26.57 -6.75 3.04
N THR A 361 -26.43 -6.17 4.23
CA THR A 361 -25.14 -5.95 4.89
C THR A 361 -24.41 -7.27 5.08
N ASP A 362 -25.05 -8.29 5.67
CA ASP A 362 -24.41 -9.58 5.93
C ASP A 362 -24.03 -10.31 4.64
N ILE A 363 -24.90 -10.29 3.62
CA ILE A 363 -24.62 -10.88 2.30
C ILE A 363 -23.45 -10.16 1.63
N LEU A 364 -23.46 -8.82 1.58
CA LEU A 364 -22.43 -8.03 0.92
C LEU A 364 -21.08 -8.19 1.63
N PHE A 365 -21.07 -8.11 2.96
CA PHE A 365 -19.87 -8.33 3.78
C PHE A 365 -19.26 -9.72 3.53
N MET A 366 -20.07 -10.78 3.52
CA MET A 366 -19.59 -12.14 3.29
C MET A 366 -19.04 -12.30 1.87
N LEU A 367 -19.79 -11.82 0.87
CA LEU A 367 -19.38 -11.87 -0.53
C LEU A 367 -18.08 -11.09 -0.77
N MET A 368 -17.95 -9.88 -0.23
CA MET A 368 -16.73 -9.08 -0.41
C MET A 368 -15.51 -9.75 0.21
N ASN A 369 -15.65 -10.39 1.37
CA ASN A 369 -14.54 -11.16 1.95
C ASN A 369 -14.11 -12.33 1.05
N VAL A 370 -15.07 -13.10 0.53
CA VAL A 370 -14.79 -14.22 -0.37
C VAL A 370 -14.16 -13.73 -1.67
N LEU A 371 -14.72 -12.69 -2.28
CA LEU A 371 -14.24 -12.13 -3.55
C LEU A 371 -12.86 -11.48 -3.40
N PHE A 372 -12.61 -10.77 -2.31
CA PHE A 372 -11.30 -10.18 -2.03
C PHE A 372 -10.24 -11.26 -1.82
N PHE A 373 -10.55 -12.31 -1.05
CA PHE A 373 -9.65 -13.46 -0.87
C PHE A 373 -9.38 -14.20 -2.19
N ALA A 374 -10.44 -14.51 -2.95
CA ALA A 374 -10.33 -15.13 -4.26
C ALA A 374 -9.49 -14.28 -5.22
N TYR A 375 -9.66 -12.95 -5.20
CA TYR A 375 -8.85 -12.03 -5.99
C TYR A 375 -7.37 -12.08 -5.60
N CYS A 376 -7.05 -12.12 -4.30
CA CYS A 376 -5.67 -12.25 -3.82
C CYS A 376 -5.04 -13.56 -4.32
N VAL A 377 -5.72 -14.70 -4.13
CA VAL A 377 -5.26 -16.03 -4.58
C VAL A 377 -5.10 -16.07 -6.11
N TRP A 378 -6.08 -15.55 -6.83
CA TRP A 378 -6.04 -15.48 -8.28
C TRP A 378 -4.88 -14.60 -8.77
N LYS A 379 -4.61 -13.44 -8.15
CA LYS A 379 -3.45 -12.59 -8.50
C LYS A 379 -2.13 -13.32 -8.28
N ILE A 380 -2.01 -14.06 -7.18
CA ILE A 380 -0.84 -14.89 -6.89
C ILE A 380 -0.68 -15.97 -7.97
N TYR A 381 -1.73 -16.75 -8.24
CA TYR A 381 -1.73 -17.81 -9.26
C TYR A 381 -1.42 -17.26 -10.65
N TYR A 382 -2.04 -16.14 -11.02
CA TYR A 382 -1.82 -15.48 -12.29
C TYR A 382 -0.38 -15.01 -12.45
N GLY A 383 0.18 -14.36 -11.41
CA GLY A 383 1.57 -13.94 -11.38
C GLY A 383 2.55 -15.11 -11.51
N ILE A 384 2.21 -16.29 -10.95
CA ILE A 384 2.97 -17.53 -11.14
C ILE A 384 2.85 -18.03 -12.59
N LYS A 385 1.62 -18.14 -13.11
CA LYS A 385 1.34 -18.70 -14.44
C LYS A 385 1.99 -17.89 -15.57
N GLN A 386 1.95 -16.56 -15.49
CA GLN A 386 2.53 -15.68 -16.51
C GLN A 386 3.97 -15.29 -16.23
N LYS A 387 4.56 -15.78 -15.13
CA LYS A 387 5.89 -15.36 -14.67
C LYS A 387 6.01 -13.85 -14.46
N GLU A 388 4.89 -13.16 -14.20
CA GLU A 388 4.83 -11.72 -13.92
C GLU A 388 4.91 -11.45 -12.42
N LYS A 389 6.14 -11.21 -11.92
CA LYS A 389 6.42 -10.95 -10.50
C LYS A 389 5.59 -9.80 -9.90
N GLY A 390 5.32 -8.75 -10.67
CA GLY A 390 4.55 -7.60 -10.19
C GLY A 390 3.12 -7.97 -9.77
N ASP A 391 2.50 -8.92 -10.45
CA ASP A 391 1.17 -9.43 -10.12
C ASP A 391 1.19 -10.36 -8.91
N PHE A 392 2.20 -11.22 -8.85
CA PHE A 392 2.45 -12.10 -7.70
C PHE A 392 2.63 -11.29 -6.41
N MET A 393 3.50 -10.28 -6.42
CA MET A 393 3.79 -9.45 -5.25
C MET A 393 2.57 -8.64 -4.81
N ARG A 394 1.79 -8.10 -5.75
CA ARG A 394 0.54 -7.40 -5.43
C ARG A 394 -0.46 -8.32 -4.77
N GLY A 395 -0.63 -9.55 -5.27
CA GLY A 395 -1.51 -10.55 -4.65
C GLY A 395 -1.12 -10.88 -3.22
N ILE A 396 0.18 -11.09 -2.95
CA ILE A 396 0.70 -11.29 -1.58
C ILE A 396 0.44 -10.06 -0.73
N PHE A 397 0.75 -8.86 -1.24
CA PHE A 397 0.56 -7.62 -0.50
C PHE A 397 -0.91 -7.40 -0.11
N TYR A 398 -1.86 -7.60 -1.03
CA TYR A 398 -3.28 -7.49 -0.73
C TYR A 398 -3.74 -8.51 0.31
N LEU A 399 -3.26 -9.76 0.21
CA LEU A 399 -3.55 -10.81 1.19
C LEU A 399 -3.07 -10.41 2.59
N LEU A 400 -1.89 -9.81 2.69
CA LEU A 400 -1.33 -9.37 3.97
C LEU A 400 -2.07 -8.19 4.56
N VAL A 401 -2.37 -7.18 3.76
CA VAL A 401 -3.21 -6.06 4.19
C VAL A 401 -4.52 -6.60 4.75
N TRP A 402 -5.14 -7.57 4.07
CA TRP A 402 -6.38 -8.18 4.53
C TRP A 402 -6.23 -8.98 5.82
N LEU A 403 -5.16 -9.78 5.98
CA LEU A 403 -4.86 -10.47 7.23
C LEU A 403 -4.59 -9.51 8.39
N ILE A 404 -3.88 -8.41 8.14
CA ILE A 404 -3.62 -7.34 9.12
C ILE A 404 -4.92 -6.61 9.46
N GLY A 405 -5.82 -6.39 8.50
CA GLY A 405 -7.15 -5.84 8.79
C GLY A 405 -7.94 -6.73 9.75
N ARG A 406 -7.92 -8.05 9.52
CA ARG A 406 -8.57 -9.03 10.40
C ARG A 406 -7.95 -9.07 11.79
N TYR A 407 -6.63 -8.92 11.88
CA TYR A 407 -5.90 -8.79 13.14
C TYR A 407 -6.47 -7.69 14.03
N ILE A 408 -6.84 -6.54 13.45
CA ILE A 408 -7.35 -5.39 14.22
C ILE A 408 -8.77 -5.64 14.77
N ILE A 409 -9.56 -6.52 14.13
CA ILE A 409 -10.98 -6.72 14.48
C ILE A 409 -11.20 -7.93 15.38
N LEU A 410 -10.42 -9.01 15.24
CA LEU A 410 -10.57 -10.27 15.99
C LEU A 410 -10.08 -10.18 17.47
N PHE A 411 -10.05 -8.97 18.04
CA PHE A 411 -9.31 -8.53 19.23
C PHE A 411 -9.72 -9.14 20.59
N GLU A 412 -10.57 -10.17 20.62
CA GLU A 412 -11.11 -10.68 21.89
C GLU A 412 -10.14 -11.62 22.66
N ASP A 413 -9.15 -12.24 21.99
CA ASP A 413 -8.11 -13.06 22.67
C ASP A 413 -6.70 -12.77 22.12
N TYR A 414 -5.98 -11.88 22.82
CA TYR A 414 -4.61 -11.49 22.49
C TYR A 414 -3.62 -12.66 22.49
N LEU A 415 -3.81 -13.64 23.39
CA LEU A 415 -2.88 -14.74 23.55
C LEU A 415 -3.02 -15.74 22.40
N THR A 416 -4.24 -16.19 22.11
CA THR A 416 -4.51 -17.14 21.01
C THR A 416 -4.13 -16.53 19.66
N THR A 417 -4.47 -15.26 19.45
CA THR A 417 -4.11 -14.54 18.22
C THR A 417 -2.58 -14.41 18.07
N SER A 418 -1.85 -14.14 19.16
CA SER A 418 -0.38 -14.06 19.12
C SER A 418 0.26 -15.34 18.62
N ILE A 419 -0.21 -16.48 19.14
CA ILE A 419 0.32 -17.81 18.81
C ILE A 419 0.03 -18.13 17.34
N ILE A 420 -1.20 -17.88 16.87
CA ILE A 420 -1.58 -18.12 15.47
C ILE A 420 -0.70 -17.30 14.51
N PHE A 421 -0.47 -16.02 14.81
CA PHE A 421 0.37 -15.16 13.98
C PHE A 421 1.83 -15.62 13.98
N ILE A 422 2.40 -15.94 15.15
CA ILE A 422 3.77 -16.45 15.22
C ILE A 422 3.90 -17.75 14.41
N LEU A 423 2.99 -18.71 14.59
CA LEU A 423 3.01 -19.98 13.87
C LEU A 423 2.82 -19.78 12.36
N ALA A 424 1.89 -18.92 11.94
CA ALA A 424 1.66 -18.61 10.54
C ALA A 424 2.88 -17.96 9.89
N GLY A 425 3.46 -16.94 10.52
CA GLY A 425 4.66 -16.27 10.02
C GLY A 425 5.86 -17.22 9.92
N VAL A 426 6.09 -18.04 10.95
CA VAL A 426 7.13 -19.08 10.92
C VAL A 426 6.86 -20.09 9.80
N GLY A 427 5.64 -20.60 9.68
CA GLY A 427 5.26 -21.54 8.62
C GLY A 427 5.50 -20.97 7.22
N LEU A 428 5.12 -19.72 7.00
CA LEU A 428 5.27 -19.00 5.73
C LEU A 428 6.75 -18.78 5.37
N TYR A 429 7.60 -18.51 6.37
CA TYR A 429 9.06 -18.42 6.20
C TYR A 429 9.65 -19.77 5.75
N TYR A 430 9.25 -20.87 6.41
CA TYR A 430 9.72 -22.21 6.08
C TYR A 430 9.22 -22.71 4.73
N LEU A 431 7.95 -22.50 4.40
CA LEU A 431 7.35 -22.83 3.09
C LEU A 431 8.11 -22.14 1.95
N ASN A 432 8.44 -20.87 2.12
CA ASN A 432 9.22 -20.13 1.14
C ASN A 432 10.65 -20.66 0.99
N ASN A 433 11.32 -21.01 2.09
CA ASN A 433 12.64 -21.64 2.02
C ASN A 433 12.58 -23.02 1.35
N TYR A 434 11.55 -23.80 1.61
CA TYR A 434 11.31 -25.09 0.97
C TYR A 434 11.09 -24.95 -0.53
N TRP A 435 10.24 -24.00 -0.94
CA TRP A 435 9.95 -23.70 -2.35
C TRP A 435 11.18 -23.24 -3.12
N ASN A 436 12.00 -22.36 -2.52
CA ASN A 436 13.25 -21.91 -3.13
C ASN A 436 14.28 -23.04 -3.30
N LYS A 437 14.29 -24.04 -2.40
CA LYS A 437 15.16 -25.22 -2.54
C LYS A 437 14.71 -26.15 -3.67
N ARG A 438 13.41 -26.28 -3.92
CA ARG A 438 12.87 -27.17 -4.97
C ARG A 438 13.02 -26.64 -6.40
N ILE A 439 13.09 -25.33 -6.58
CA ILE A 439 13.15 -24.68 -7.91
C ILE A 439 14.57 -24.18 -8.24
N ALA A 440 15.49 -24.24 -7.28
CA ALA A 440 16.92 -24.08 -7.52
C ALA A 440 17.58 -25.33 -8.15
N HIS A 441 16.83 -26.44 -8.23
CA HIS A 441 17.11 -27.64 -9.01
C HIS A 441 16.11 -27.72 -10.16
#